data_AF-A0A1R1A2B6-F1
#
_entry.id   AF-A0A1R1A2B6-F1
#
_cell.length_a   1.000
_cell.length_b   1.000
_cell.length_c   1.000
_cell.angle_alpha   90.00
_cell.angle_beta   90.00
_cell.angle_gamma   90.00
#
_symmetry.space_group_name_H-M   'P 1'
#
loop_
_entity.id
_entity.type
_entity.pdbx_description
1 polymer ?
#
loop_
_entity_poly.entity_id
_entity_poly.type
_entity_poly.pdbx_seq_one_letter_code
_entity_poly.pdbx_strand_id
1 'polypeptide(L)'
;MKKYEDWKGNMDDFLKIGDEVDDEFYEYFLNVLPPASWTSSLVQIGEPHSHVGGRATYATIAKVDGKWIYRGHCHRGETSHAK
;
A
#
# COMPACT_ATOMS: atom_id res chain seq x y z
N MET A 1 6.30 13.33 3.46
CA MET A 1 5.98 12.64 2.19
C MET A 1 7.20 11.88 1.73
N LYS A 2 7.03 10.60 1.42
CA LYS A 2 8.01 9.67 0.86
C LYS A 2 7.90 9.71 -0.65
N LYS A 3 9.02 9.82 -1.35
CA LYS A 3 9.05 9.89 -2.81
C LYS A 3 9.49 8.57 -3.40
N TYR A 4 8.90 8.21 -4.52
CA TYR A 4 9.26 6.97 -5.23
C TYR A 4 10.73 6.96 -5.63
N GLU A 5 11.27 8.08 -6.13
CA GLU A 5 12.69 8.21 -6.52
C GLU A 5 13.70 7.97 -5.38
N ASP A 6 13.28 8.24 -4.14
CA ASP A 6 14.12 8.05 -2.95
C ASP A 6 14.12 6.60 -2.45
N TRP A 7 13.18 5.78 -2.94
CA TRP A 7 13.04 4.40 -2.51
C TRP A 7 14.17 3.53 -3.07
N LYS A 8 14.85 2.82 -2.16
CA LYS A 8 15.90 1.85 -2.50
C LYS A 8 15.71 0.59 -1.69
N GLY A 9 15.70 -0.56 -2.35
CA GLY A 9 15.62 -1.87 -1.70
C GLY A 9 14.20 -2.26 -1.30
N ASN A 10 14.02 -2.72 -0.06
CA ASN A 10 12.74 -3.25 0.40
C ASN A 10 11.75 -2.12 0.77
N MET A 11 10.49 -2.25 0.37
CA MET A 11 9.45 -1.27 0.66
C MET A 11 9.15 -1.15 2.16
N ASP A 12 9.16 -2.25 2.91
CA ASP A 12 8.85 -2.26 4.35
C ASP A 12 9.93 -1.62 5.20
N ASP A 13 11.16 -1.53 4.70
CA ASP A 13 12.23 -0.77 5.34
C ASP A 13 12.02 0.74 5.13
N PHE A 14 11.56 1.12 3.94
CA PHE A 14 11.43 2.53 3.52
C PHE A 14 10.13 3.20 3.95
N LEU A 15 9.00 2.50 3.82
CA LEU A 15 7.65 2.97 4.16
C LEU A 15 7.21 2.44 5.52
N LYS A 16 6.75 3.33 6.39
CA LYS A 16 6.13 3.01 7.68
C LYS A 16 4.66 3.43 7.66
N ILE A 17 3.84 2.72 8.43
CA ILE A 17 2.41 3.02 8.53
C ILE A 17 2.23 4.48 8.95
N GLY A 18 1.44 5.22 8.18
CA GLY A 18 1.21 6.66 8.37
C GLY A 18 2.05 7.56 7.45
N ASP A 19 3.03 7.01 6.72
CA ASP A 19 3.79 7.79 5.74
C ASP A 19 2.89 8.23 4.58
N GLU A 20 2.87 9.54 4.31
CA GLU A 20 2.33 10.10 3.07
C GLU A 20 3.27 9.74 1.91
N VAL A 21 2.73 9.28 0.79
CA VAL A 21 3.47 8.95 -0.44
C VAL A 21 3.09 9.91 -1.58
N ASP A 22 3.98 10.08 -2.54
CA ASP A 22 3.72 10.86 -3.75
C ASP A 22 2.89 10.11 -4.79
N ASP A 23 2.52 10.81 -5.86
CA ASP A 23 1.71 10.25 -6.94
C ASP A 23 2.43 9.14 -7.71
N GLU A 24 3.77 9.19 -7.81
CA GLU A 24 4.56 8.11 -8.42
C GLU A 24 4.47 6.81 -7.63
N PHE A 25 4.48 6.88 -6.29
CA PHE A 25 4.18 5.71 -5.47
C PHE A 25 2.75 5.20 -5.67
N TYR A 26 1.78 6.10 -5.80
CA TYR A 26 0.41 5.69 -6.14
C TYR A 26 0.35 4.94 -7.47
N GLU A 27 1.04 5.44 -8.51
CA GLU A 27 1.14 4.77 -9.80
C GLU A 27 1.86 3.43 -9.71
N TYR A 28 2.92 3.33 -8.89
CA TYR A 28 3.61 2.07 -8.63
C TYR A 28 2.65 1.02 -8.00
N PHE A 29 1.88 1.42 -6.98
CA PHE A 29 0.89 0.56 -6.32
C PHE A 29 -0.19 0.07 -7.29
N LEU A 30 -0.54 0.89 -8.29
CA LEU A 30 -1.56 0.58 -9.28
C LEU A 30 -1.04 -0.35 -10.42
N ASN A 31 0.23 -0.18 -10.82
CA ASN A 31 0.72 -0.70 -12.09
C ASN A 31 1.72 -1.86 -11.99
N VAL A 32 2.25 -2.18 -10.80
CA VAL A 32 3.20 -3.30 -10.66
C VAL A 32 2.58 -4.65 -11.07
N LEU A 33 1.31 -4.86 -10.70
CA LEU A 33 0.44 -5.97 -11.07
C LEU A 33 -1.01 -5.48 -11.01
N PRO A 34 -1.98 -6.16 -11.67
CA PRO A 34 -3.39 -5.84 -11.49
C PRO A 34 -3.73 -5.74 -9.99
N PRO A 35 -4.24 -4.59 -9.52
CA PRO A 35 -4.37 -4.34 -8.09
C PRO A 35 -5.33 -5.34 -7.45
N ALA A 36 -5.01 -5.80 -6.24
CA ALA A 36 -5.89 -6.69 -5.49
C ALA A 36 -7.20 -5.97 -5.13
N SER A 37 -7.11 -4.67 -4.86
CA SER A 37 -8.25 -3.78 -4.65
C SER A 37 -7.91 -2.39 -5.16
N TRP A 38 -8.84 -1.78 -5.87
CA TRP A 38 -8.72 -0.41 -6.37
C TRP A 38 -10.07 0.28 -6.28
N THR A 39 -10.12 1.37 -5.50
CA THR A 39 -11.28 2.24 -5.34
C THR A 39 -10.83 3.69 -5.35
N SER A 40 -11.77 4.64 -5.23
CA SER A 40 -11.44 6.07 -5.12
C SER A 40 -10.61 6.45 -3.89
N SER A 41 -10.54 5.59 -2.87
CA SER A 41 -9.86 5.87 -1.59
C SER A 41 -8.89 4.78 -1.14
N LEU A 42 -8.63 3.76 -1.96
CA LEU A 42 -7.83 2.59 -1.58
C LEU A 42 -7.14 1.99 -2.80
N VAL A 43 -5.85 1.70 -2.69
CA VAL A 43 -5.10 0.85 -3.63
C VAL A 43 -4.34 -0.22 -2.85
N GLN A 44 -4.42 -1.45 -3.34
CA GLN A 44 -3.66 -2.59 -2.83
C GLN A 44 -2.92 -3.27 -3.97
N ILE A 45 -1.62 -3.50 -3.77
CA ILE A 45 -0.78 -4.20 -4.76
C ILE A 45 -1.36 -5.59 -5.02
N GLY A 46 -1.26 -6.05 -6.27
CA GLY A 46 -1.83 -7.34 -6.70
C GLY A 46 -1.18 -8.56 -6.02
N GLU A 47 0.11 -8.47 -5.70
CA GLU A 47 0.85 -9.55 -5.05
C GLU A 47 0.53 -9.60 -3.53
N PRO A 48 0.13 -10.76 -2.99
CA PRO A 48 0.05 -10.97 -1.55
C PRO A 48 1.42 -10.83 -0.89
N HIS A 49 1.51 -10.06 0.18
CA HIS A 49 2.70 -9.97 1.01
C HIS A 49 2.85 -11.19 1.94
N SER A 50 1.76 -11.58 2.63
CA SER A 50 1.75 -12.72 3.55
C SER A 50 0.32 -13.22 3.78
N HIS A 51 0.14 -14.15 4.72
CA HIS A 51 -1.16 -14.63 5.18
C HIS A 51 -1.25 -14.49 6.70
N VAL A 52 -2.29 -13.80 7.17
CA VAL A 52 -2.61 -13.64 8.59
C VAL A 52 -3.98 -14.25 8.84
N GLY A 53 -4.07 -15.21 9.77
CA GLY A 53 -5.31 -15.94 10.00
C GLY A 53 -5.86 -16.67 8.77
N GLY A 54 -4.98 -17.13 7.87
CA GLY A 54 -5.35 -17.80 6.62
C GLY A 54 -5.85 -16.87 5.50
N ARG A 55 -5.85 -15.55 5.71
CA ARG A 55 -6.24 -14.55 4.73
C ARG A 55 -5.01 -13.82 4.21
N ALA A 56 -4.90 -13.67 2.89
CA ALA A 56 -3.84 -12.88 2.28
C ALA A 56 -3.85 -11.42 2.78
N THR A 57 -2.66 -10.83 2.87
CA THR A 57 -2.44 -9.41 3.18
C THR A 57 -1.71 -8.75 2.01
N TYR A 58 -1.95 -7.47 1.80
CA TYR A 58 -1.46 -6.72 0.65
C TYR A 58 -0.93 -5.37 1.12
N ALA A 59 0.20 -4.94 0.54
CA ALA A 59 0.67 -3.58 0.73
C ALA A 59 -0.41 -2.60 0.30
N THR A 60 -0.74 -1.66 1.18
CA THR A 60 -1.94 -0.83 1.06
C THR A 60 -1.62 0.65 1.21
N ILE A 61 -2.13 1.48 0.29
CA ILE A 61 -2.26 2.93 0.46
C ILE A 61 -3.74 3.32 0.51
N ALA A 62 -4.09 4.24 1.38
CA ALA A 62 -5.46 4.76 1.50
C ALA A 62 -5.45 6.28 1.44
N LYS A 63 -6.52 6.85 0.87
CA LYS A 63 -6.66 8.29 0.73
C LYS A 63 -7.22 8.89 2.02
N VAL A 64 -6.48 9.79 2.65
CA VAL A 64 -6.86 10.52 3.87
C VAL A 64 -6.64 12.02 3.61
N ASP A 65 -7.68 12.83 3.76
CA ASP A 65 -7.63 14.29 3.53
C ASP A 65 -6.98 14.68 2.18
N GLY A 66 -7.29 13.91 1.14
CA GLY A 66 -6.79 14.13 -0.22
C GLY A 66 -5.42 13.51 -0.52
N LYS A 67 -4.73 12.96 0.48
CA LYS A 67 -3.36 12.43 0.38
C LYS A 67 -3.33 10.91 0.45
N TRP A 68 -2.37 10.28 -0.25
CA TRP A 68 -2.16 8.84 -0.17
C TRP A 68 -1.27 8.50 1.02
N ILE A 69 -1.78 7.68 1.94
CA ILE A 69 -1.10 7.29 3.17
C ILE A 69 -0.84 5.79 3.16
N TYR A 70 0.39 5.37 3.42
CA TYR A 70 0.73 3.96 3.58
C TYR A 70 0.10 3.38 4.85
N ARG A 71 -0.63 2.27 4.69
CA ARG A 71 -1.38 1.58 5.75
C ARG A 71 -0.74 0.26 6.16
N GLY A 72 0.40 -0.09 5.58
CA GLY A 72 1.06 -1.38 5.78
C GLY A 72 0.34 -2.51 5.03
N HIS A 73 0.49 -3.72 5.53
CA HIS A 73 -0.11 -4.92 4.95
C HIS A 73 -1.52 -5.13 5.51
N CYS A 74 -2.55 -4.90 4.69
CA CYS A 74 -3.95 -5.02 5.09
C CYS A 74 -4.60 -6.20 4.38
N HIS A 75 -5.68 -6.76 4.94
CA HIS A 75 -6.50 -7.69 4.17
C HIS A 75 -7.16 -7.00 2.98
N ARG A 76 -7.58 -7.79 1.98
CA ARG A 76 -8.20 -7.27 0.77
C ARG A 76 -9.41 -6.38 1.10
N GLY A 77 -9.41 -5.15 0.59
CA GLY A 77 -10.45 -4.14 0.80
C GLY A 77 -10.39 -3.40 2.15
N GLU A 78 -9.49 -3.79 3.05
CA GLU A 78 -9.35 -3.18 4.38
C GLU A 78 -8.23 -2.13 4.40
N THR A 79 -8.26 -1.23 5.39
CA THR A 79 -7.28 -0.14 5.56
C THR A 79 -6.55 -0.19 6.89
N SER A 80 -6.74 -1.26 7.65
CA SER A 80 -6.06 -1.51 8.92
C SER A 80 -5.05 -2.62 8.73
N HIS A 81 -3.82 -2.38 9.22
CA HIS A 81 -2.77 -3.37 9.17
C HIS A 81 -3.19 -4.66 9.88
N ALA A 82 -3.04 -5.79 9.21
CA ALA A 82 -3.31 -7.11 9.77
C ALA A 82 -2.24 -7.45 10.81
N LYS A 83 -2.65 -8.04 11.94
CA LYS A 83 -1.80 -8.46 13.05
C LYS A 83 -1.92 -9.95 13.30
#